data_AF-A0A2W4X3H2-F1
#
_entry.id   AF-A0A2W4X3H2-F1
#
_cell.length_a   1.000
_cell.length_b   1.000
_cell.length_c   1.000
_cell.angle_alpha   90.00
_cell.angle_beta   90.00
_cell.angle_gamma   90.00
#
_symmetry.space_group_name_H-M   'P 1'
#
loop_
_entity.id
_entity.type
_entity.pdbx_description
1 polymer ?
#
loop_
_entity_poly.entity_id
_entity_poly.type
_entity_poly.pdbx_seq_one_letter_code
_entity_poly.pdbx_strand_id
1 'polypeptide(L)'
;MATMRADNASAQMAPQPATEFVLNRLELGQCRIHYEALPEDKQPAAMECEHAEWVAQRWGGQVLERSAEGVVERASFEGRNDFTGVPANALPRPGYCRAWIDGVDASVQPEESDCRLARTLANARGGRVIFMPI
;
A
#
# COMPACT_ATOMS: atom_id res chain seq x y z
N MET A 1 46.17 -9.19 -41.79
CA MET A 1 45.85 -8.23 -40.70
C MET A 1 45.13 -7.06 -41.36
N ALA A 2 43.92 -6.61 -41.02
CA ALA A 2 42.93 -7.00 -40.02
C ALA A 2 41.54 -6.57 -40.53
N THR A 3 40.53 -7.40 -40.27
CA THR A 3 39.08 -7.16 -40.38
C THR A 3 38.61 -6.13 -39.35
N MET A 4 37.71 -5.20 -39.71
CA MET A 4 36.65 -4.71 -38.81
C MET A 4 35.43 -4.22 -39.60
N ARG A 5 34.36 -5.03 -39.60
CA ARG A 5 32.97 -4.55 -39.73
C ARG A 5 32.57 -4.06 -38.34
N ALA A 6 31.98 -2.87 -38.24
CA ALA A 6 31.29 -2.43 -37.04
C ALA A 6 29.81 -2.25 -37.39
N ASP A 7 29.05 -3.31 -37.12
CA ASP A 7 27.60 -3.26 -37.00
C ASP A 7 27.26 -2.45 -35.73
N ASN A 8 26.53 -1.34 -35.89
CA ASN A 8 26.06 -0.55 -34.75
C ASN A 8 24.53 -0.55 -34.75
N ALA A 9 23.96 -1.69 -34.39
CA ALA A 9 22.53 -1.82 -34.09
C ALA A 9 22.31 -1.44 -32.63
N SER A 10 22.06 -0.16 -32.36
CA SER A 10 21.58 0.29 -31.07
C SER A 10 20.08 -0.02 -30.96
N ALA A 11 19.75 -1.20 -30.46
CA ALA A 11 18.40 -1.49 -30.00
C ALA A 11 18.12 -0.61 -28.77
N GLN A 12 17.30 0.43 -28.97
CA GLN A 12 16.74 1.24 -27.91
C GLN A 12 15.83 0.35 -27.05
N MET A 13 16.33 -0.03 -25.88
CA MET A 13 15.55 -0.71 -24.85
C MET A 13 14.62 0.34 -24.25
N ALA A 14 13.36 0.36 -24.70
CA ALA A 14 12.33 1.21 -24.13
C ALA A 14 12.18 0.89 -22.63
N PRO A 15 11.99 1.90 -21.75
CA PRO A 15 11.60 1.63 -20.38
C PRO A 15 10.22 0.97 -20.38
N GLN A 16 10.18 -0.32 -20.06
CA GLN A 16 8.92 -1.00 -19.79
C GLN A 16 8.24 -0.30 -18.60
N PRO A 17 6.91 -0.09 -18.63
CA PRO A 17 6.23 0.57 -17.53
C PRO A 17 6.33 -0.29 -16.28
N ALA A 18 7.02 0.22 -15.26
CA ALA A 18 7.09 -0.37 -13.92
C ALA A 18 5.70 -0.57 -13.27
N THR A 19 4.64 -0.04 -13.88
CA THR A 19 3.24 -0.12 -13.44
C THR A 19 2.69 -1.56 -13.49
N GLU A 20 3.16 -2.42 -14.39
CA GLU A 20 2.69 -3.82 -14.48
C GLU A 20 3.28 -4.73 -13.39
N PHE A 21 4.42 -4.35 -12.81
CA PHE A 21 5.17 -5.25 -11.91
C PHE A 21 4.64 -5.34 -10.48
N VAL A 22 3.76 -4.43 -10.04
CA VAL A 22 3.24 -4.46 -8.67
C VAL A 22 1.78 -4.96 -8.59
N LEU A 23 1.00 -4.78 -9.65
CA LEU A 23 -0.28 -5.47 -9.84
C LEU A 23 -0.10 -7.00 -10.06
N ASN A 24 1.11 -7.44 -10.40
CA ASN A 24 1.47 -8.85 -10.61
C ASN A 24 1.81 -9.64 -9.32
N ARG A 25 1.47 -9.13 -8.12
CA ARG A 25 1.59 -9.90 -6.86
C ARG A 25 0.31 -10.61 -6.43
N LEU A 26 -0.80 -10.40 -7.13
CA LEU A 26 -2.04 -11.11 -6.85
C LEU A 26 -2.07 -12.38 -7.69
N GLU A 27 -2.07 -13.53 -7.03
CA GLU A 27 -2.39 -14.81 -7.66
C GLU A 27 -3.90 -14.89 -7.93
N LEU A 28 -4.31 -15.78 -8.85
CA LEU A 28 -5.73 -16.01 -9.13
C LEU A 28 -6.49 -16.36 -7.84
N GLY A 29 -7.58 -15.63 -7.58
CA GLY A 29 -8.40 -15.79 -6.38
C GLY A 29 -7.88 -15.06 -5.14
N GLN A 30 -6.73 -14.39 -5.21
CA GLN A 30 -6.27 -13.50 -4.15
C GLN A 30 -6.85 -12.10 -4.30
N CYS A 31 -6.98 -11.43 -3.15
CA CYS A 31 -7.36 -10.04 -3.06
C CYS A 31 -6.28 -9.20 -2.40
N ARG A 32 -6.33 -7.89 -2.61
CA ARG A 32 -5.61 -6.90 -1.80
C ARG A 32 -6.51 -5.72 -1.51
N ILE A 33 -6.18 -4.99 -0.46
CA ILE A 33 -6.78 -3.69 -0.21
C ILE A 33 -5.92 -2.64 -0.92
N HIS A 34 -6.56 -1.76 -1.68
CA HIS A 34 -5.94 -0.61 -2.31
C HIS A 34 -6.43 0.67 -1.62
N TYR A 35 -5.48 1.48 -1.17
CA TYR A 35 -5.71 2.81 -0.64
C TYR A 35 -5.27 3.85 -1.67
N GLU A 36 -6.21 4.63 -2.21
CA GLU A 36 -5.94 5.66 -3.22
C GLU A 36 -4.86 6.67 -2.78
N ALA A 37 -4.85 7.01 -1.49
CA ALA A 37 -3.89 7.95 -0.92
C ALA A 37 -2.44 7.42 -0.84
N LEU A 38 -2.21 6.12 -1.10
CA LEU A 38 -0.91 5.49 -0.96
C LEU A 38 -0.31 5.13 -2.32
N PRO A 39 1.02 5.26 -2.48
CA PRO A 39 1.69 4.75 -3.67
C PRO A 39 1.63 3.22 -3.69
N GLU A 40 1.75 2.68 -4.90
CA GLU A 40 1.57 1.25 -5.19
C GLU A 40 2.56 0.34 -4.43
N ASP A 41 3.78 0.81 -4.15
CA ASP A 41 4.80 0.08 -3.37
C ASP A 41 4.58 0.12 -1.85
N LYS A 42 3.55 0.84 -1.39
CA LYS A 42 3.15 0.98 0.02
C LYS A 42 1.76 0.43 0.30
N GLN A 43 1.20 -0.32 -0.65
CA GLN A 43 -0.06 -1.02 -0.46
C GLN A 43 0.13 -2.25 0.44
N PRO A 44 -0.92 -2.69 1.14
CA PRO A 44 -0.96 -3.98 1.82
C PRO A 44 -0.58 -5.15 0.90
N ALA A 45 -0.13 -6.25 1.49
CA ALA A 45 0.10 -7.46 0.72
C ALA A 45 -1.21 -8.07 0.20
N ALA A 46 -1.08 -9.01 -0.72
CA ALA A 46 -2.20 -9.84 -1.13
C ALA A 46 -2.58 -10.82 0.00
N MET A 47 -3.87 -11.09 0.12
CA MET A 47 -4.49 -11.95 1.13
C MET A 47 -5.75 -12.61 0.59
N GLU A 48 -6.36 -13.50 1.37
CA GLU A 48 -7.65 -14.09 1.03
C GLU A 48 -8.75 -13.02 0.94
N CYS A 49 -9.66 -13.14 -0.02
CA CYS A 49 -10.69 -12.13 -0.27
C CYS A 49 -11.63 -11.88 0.92
N GLU A 50 -12.01 -12.93 1.65
CA GLU A 50 -12.81 -12.77 2.88
C GLU A 50 -12.06 -11.96 3.94
N HIS A 51 -10.75 -12.17 4.07
CA HIS A 51 -9.92 -11.41 5.00
C HIS A 51 -9.77 -9.95 4.55
N ALA A 52 -9.53 -9.71 3.26
CA ALA A 52 -9.45 -8.37 2.70
C ALA A 52 -10.74 -7.57 2.94
N GLU A 53 -11.90 -8.16 2.66
CA GLU A 53 -13.20 -7.54 2.92
C GLU A 53 -13.41 -7.25 4.41
N TRP A 54 -13.11 -8.23 5.28
CA TRP A 54 -13.25 -8.05 6.74
C TRP A 54 -12.38 -6.90 7.28
N VAL A 55 -11.14 -6.78 6.81
CA VAL A 55 -10.25 -5.67 7.19
C VAL A 55 -10.77 -4.35 6.62
N ALA A 56 -11.16 -4.32 5.34
CA ALA A 56 -11.61 -3.12 4.65
C ALA A 56 -12.92 -2.55 5.24
N GLN A 57 -13.84 -3.38 5.73
CA GLN A 57 -15.03 -2.91 6.45
C GLN A 57 -14.70 -2.02 7.66
N ARG A 58 -13.51 -2.21 8.27
CA ARG A 58 -13.08 -1.43 9.45
C ARG A 58 -12.13 -0.29 9.10
N TRP A 59 -11.26 -0.52 8.13
CA TRP A 59 -10.14 0.39 7.82
C TRP A 59 -10.23 1.04 6.45
N GLY A 60 -11.25 0.70 5.67
CA GLY A 60 -11.57 1.27 4.37
C GLY A 60 -10.70 0.71 3.25
N GLY A 61 -10.85 1.31 2.07
CA GLY A 61 -10.12 0.98 0.86
C GLY A 61 -10.93 0.13 -0.12
N GLN A 62 -10.39 0.01 -1.33
CA GLN A 62 -10.94 -0.84 -2.39
C GLN A 62 -10.37 -2.25 -2.27
N VAL A 63 -11.22 -3.26 -2.27
CA VAL A 63 -10.80 -4.67 -2.35
C VAL A 63 -10.70 -5.03 -3.82
N LEU A 64 -9.47 -5.28 -4.28
CA LEU A 64 -9.17 -5.69 -5.65
C LEU A 64 -8.88 -7.19 -5.68
N GLU A 65 -9.51 -7.93 -6.58
CA GLU A 65 -9.34 -9.37 -6.79
C GLU A 65 -8.64 -9.63 -8.12
N ARG A 66 -7.75 -10.63 -8.19
CA ARG A 66 -7.26 -11.17 -9.46
C ARG A 66 -8.15 -12.32 -9.93
N SER A 67 -8.96 -12.07 -10.97
CA SER A 67 -9.76 -13.07 -11.68
C SER A 67 -9.06 -13.53 -12.96
N ALA A 68 -9.69 -14.47 -13.69
CA ALA A 68 -9.20 -14.93 -14.98
C ALA A 68 -9.21 -13.82 -16.06
N GLU A 69 -10.06 -12.82 -15.90
CA GLU A 69 -10.24 -11.68 -16.80
C GLU A 69 -9.30 -10.51 -16.49
N GLY A 70 -8.65 -10.52 -15.32
CA GLY A 70 -7.74 -9.46 -14.88
C GLY A 70 -7.95 -9.08 -13.42
N VAL A 71 -7.54 -7.86 -13.04
CA VAL A 71 -7.82 -7.32 -11.71
C VAL A 71 -9.16 -6.58 -11.73
N VAL A 72 -10.07 -6.95 -10.84
CA VAL A 72 -11.42 -6.36 -10.72
C VAL A 72 -11.61 -5.80 -9.32
N GLU A 73 -12.37 -4.70 -9.21
CA GLU A 73 -12.84 -4.23 -7.90
C GLU A 73 -14.00 -5.14 -7.44
N ARG A 74 -13.83 -5.75 -6.27
CA ARG A 74 -14.81 -6.63 -5.66
C ARG A 74 -15.73 -5.89 -4.70
N ALA A 75 -15.17 -4.95 -3.95
CA ALA A 75 -15.89 -4.11 -2.99
C ALA A 75 -15.10 -2.84 -2.69
N SER A 76 -15.77 -1.82 -2.16
CA SER A 76 -15.16 -0.60 -1.65
C SER A 76 -15.81 -0.19 -0.34
N PHE A 77 -14.99 0.22 0.63
CA PHE A 77 -15.45 0.57 1.97
C PHE A 77 -14.87 1.90 2.43
N GLU A 78 -15.71 2.70 3.07
CA GLU A 78 -15.29 3.80 3.93
C GLU A 78 -14.85 3.24 5.28
N GLY A 79 -13.72 3.69 5.81
CA GLY A 79 -13.22 3.18 7.08
C GLY A 79 -12.32 4.14 7.83
N ARG A 80 -11.68 3.60 8.88
CA ARG A 80 -10.99 4.44 9.89
C ARG A 80 -9.60 4.91 9.48
N ASN A 81 -8.98 4.34 8.45
CA ASN A 81 -7.69 4.86 8.00
C ASN A 81 -7.91 6.21 7.32
N ASP A 82 -7.08 7.17 7.71
CA ASP A 82 -7.00 8.48 7.08
C ASP A 82 -5.52 8.84 6.91
N PHE A 83 -5.03 8.72 5.69
CA PHE A 83 -3.63 8.97 5.35
C PHE A 83 -3.33 10.45 5.03
N THR A 84 -4.28 11.37 5.25
CA THR A 84 -4.13 12.80 4.89
C THR A 84 -2.91 13.43 5.56
N GLY A 85 -1.92 13.83 4.76
CA GLY A 85 -0.69 14.44 5.28
C GLY A 85 0.25 13.47 6.02
N VAL A 86 0.03 12.15 5.91
CA VAL A 86 0.96 11.12 6.38
C VAL A 86 1.93 10.81 5.24
N PRO A 87 3.24 11.09 5.39
CA PRO A 87 4.22 10.74 4.38
C PRO A 87 4.30 9.22 4.18
N ALA A 88 4.53 8.77 2.94
CA ALA A 88 4.63 7.35 2.60
C ALA A 88 5.74 6.60 3.36
N ASN A 89 6.82 7.29 3.73
CA ASN A 89 7.91 6.73 4.55
C ASN A 89 7.61 6.74 6.06
N ALA A 90 6.49 7.32 6.49
CA ALA A 90 6.04 7.37 7.87
C ALA A 90 4.93 6.34 8.16
N LEU A 91 4.47 5.60 7.15
CA LEU A 91 3.51 4.51 7.31
C LEU A 91 4.09 3.41 8.21
N PRO A 92 3.26 2.79 9.08
CA PRO A 92 3.69 1.64 9.86
C PRO A 92 3.99 0.44 8.96
N ARG A 93 4.80 -0.49 9.47
CA ARG A 93 5.01 -1.80 8.88
C ARG A 93 3.69 -2.59 8.82
N PRO A 94 3.56 -3.55 7.88
CA PRO A 94 2.42 -4.45 7.84
C PRO A 94 2.16 -5.14 9.19
N GLY A 95 0.90 -5.16 9.62
CA GLY A 95 0.45 -5.67 10.91
C GLY A 95 0.59 -4.71 12.10
N TYR A 96 1.19 -3.54 11.91
CA TYR A 96 1.38 -2.53 12.95
C TYR A 96 0.44 -1.34 12.77
N CYS A 97 0.29 -0.59 13.87
CA CYS A 97 -0.40 0.67 13.89
C CYS A 97 0.56 1.80 14.25
N ARG A 98 0.22 3.02 13.83
CA ARG A 98 0.91 4.24 14.26
C ARG A 98 -0.11 5.29 14.67
N ALA A 99 0.15 5.99 15.77
CA ALA A 99 -0.61 7.17 16.12
C ALA A 99 -0.12 8.34 15.27
N TRP A 100 -1.04 9.06 14.63
CA TRP A 100 -0.74 10.27 13.89
C TRP A 100 -1.45 11.44 14.56
N ILE A 101 -0.67 12.34 15.16
CA ILE A 101 -1.17 13.45 15.96
C ILE A 101 -1.32 14.70 15.08
N ASP A 102 -2.47 15.36 15.17
CA ASP A 102 -2.76 16.50 14.33
C ASP A 102 -1.90 17.71 14.73
N GLY A 103 -1.39 18.45 13.73
CA GLY A 103 -0.53 19.62 13.94
C GLY A 103 0.89 19.30 14.43
N VAL A 104 1.25 18.02 14.57
CA VAL A 104 2.58 17.57 14.97
C VAL A 104 3.40 17.22 13.72
N ASP A 105 4.64 17.72 13.65
CA ASP A 105 5.53 17.45 12.52
C ASP A 105 5.85 15.96 12.38
N ALA A 106 5.97 15.48 11.15
CA ALA A 106 6.18 14.07 10.84
C ALA A 106 7.42 13.46 11.53
N SER A 107 8.48 14.26 11.75
CA SER A 107 9.73 13.81 12.38
C SER A 107 9.60 13.55 13.89
N VAL A 108 8.55 14.05 14.53
CA VAL A 108 8.30 13.90 15.98
C VAL A 108 7.02 13.12 16.29
N GLN A 109 6.42 12.50 15.27
CA GLN A 109 5.28 11.60 15.44
C GLN A 109 5.71 10.36 16.22
N PRO A 110 4.84 9.80 17.08
CA PRO A 110 5.13 8.56 17.80
C PRO A 110 5.61 7.45 16.87
N GLU A 111 6.51 6.60 17.35
CA GLU A 111 6.90 5.38 16.63
C GLU A 111 5.68 4.46 16.40
N GLU A 112 5.80 3.56 15.43
CA GLU A 112 4.83 2.49 15.26
C GLU A 112 4.78 1.57 16.50
N SER A 113 3.61 1.00 16.75
CA SER A 113 3.32 0.14 17.89
C SER A 113 2.14 -0.78 17.60
N ASP A 114 1.72 -1.59 18.56
CA ASP A 114 0.45 -2.29 18.44
C ASP A 114 -0.74 -1.31 18.40
N CYS A 115 -1.86 -1.77 17.85
CA CYS A 115 -3.04 -0.93 17.65
C CYS A 115 -3.72 -0.49 18.94
N ARG A 116 -3.46 -1.14 20.07
CA ARG A 116 -3.99 -0.73 21.37
C ARG A 116 -3.22 0.47 21.90
N LEU A 117 -1.88 0.44 21.83
CA LEU A 117 -1.04 1.56 22.25
C LEU A 117 -1.23 2.76 21.33
N ALA A 118 -1.17 2.56 20.00
CA ALA A 118 -1.40 3.63 19.03
C ALA A 118 -2.74 4.34 19.26
N ARG A 119 -3.81 3.59 19.54
CA ARG A 119 -5.12 4.18 19.86
C ARG A 119 -5.11 4.97 21.17
N THR A 120 -4.42 4.47 22.19
CA THR A 120 -4.27 5.21 23.46
C THR A 120 -3.58 6.55 23.23
N LEU A 121 -2.47 6.56 22.48
CA LEU A 121 -1.71 7.77 22.17
C LEU A 121 -2.52 8.77 21.33
N ALA A 122 -3.19 8.29 20.28
CA ALA A 122 -4.05 9.11 19.42
C ALA A 122 -5.18 9.78 20.23
N ASN A 123 -5.88 9.01 21.07
CA ASN A 123 -6.95 9.53 21.92
C ASN A 123 -6.43 10.55 22.96
N ALA A 124 -5.27 10.31 23.55
CA ALA A 124 -4.71 11.18 24.59
C ALA A 124 -4.16 12.51 24.04
N ARG A 125 -3.71 12.52 22.78
CA ARG A 125 -2.97 13.65 22.19
C ARG A 125 -3.71 14.36 21.06
N GLY A 126 -4.93 13.94 20.72
CA GLY A 126 -5.71 14.54 19.64
C GLY A 126 -5.19 14.11 18.27
N GLY A 127 -5.34 12.85 17.94
CA GLY A 127 -4.93 12.31 16.65
C GLY A 127 -5.74 11.09 16.23
N ARG A 128 -5.23 10.38 15.23
CA ARG A 128 -5.85 9.19 14.64
C ARG A 128 -4.90 8.02 14.58
N VAL A 129 -5.43 6.85 14.26
CA VAL A 129 -4.65 5.62 14.12
C VAL A 129 -4.52 5.31 12.63
N ILE A 130 -3.28 5.16 12.18
CA ILE A 130 -2.95 4.61 10.88
C ILE A 130 -2.65 3.13 11.07
N PHE A 131 -3.31 2.27 10.31
CA PHE A 131 -3.09 0.83 10.32
C PHE A 131 -2.65 0.37 8.94
N MET A 132 -1.60 -0.44 8.88
CA MET A 132 -1.21 -1.15 7.68
C MET A 132 -1.56 -2.63 7.83
N PRO A 133 -2.54 -3.16 7.08
CA PRO A 133 -2.84 -4.59 7.04
C PRO A 133 -1.61 -5.44 6.68
N ILE A 134 -1.64 -6.71 7.10
CA ILE A 134 -0.62 -7.71 6.75
C ILE A 134 -0.74 -8.08 5.29
#